data_AF-A0A7C8ZX92-F1
#
_entry.id   AF-A0A7C8ZX92-F1
#
_cell.length_a   1.000
_cell.length_b   1.000
_cell.length_c   1.000
_cell.angle_alpha   90.00
_cell.angle_beta   90.00
_cell.angle_gamma   90.00
#
_symmetry.space_group_name_H-M   'P 1'
#
loop_
_entity.id
_entity.type
_entity.pdbx_description
1 polymer ?
#
loop_
_entity_poly.entity_id
_entity_poly.type
_entity_poly.pdbx_seq_one_letter_code
_entity_poly.pdbx_strand_id
1 'polypeptide(L)'
;MEMGAGKVVVIVLVMVVVWEAATTNGLSICNLQEQDLKACEPAVKATNPSKPSQECCDAIKRMSPKDIRCLCDYKNKKPSVLELVGVDPTRAMELPSLCEAPVQVNC
;
A
#
# COMPACT_ATOMS: atom_id res chain seq x y z
N MET A 1 -15.05 3.13 40.64
CA MET A 1 -14.32 1.97 40.10
C MET A 1 -12.84 2.31 40.14
N GLU A 2 -12.19 2.03 41.27
CA GLU A 2 -10.79 2.35 41.49
C GLU A 2 -9.95 1.26 40.83
N MET A 3 -9.54 1.49 39.59
CA MET A 3 -8.63 0.59 38.90
C MET A 3 -7.26 0.81 39.52
N GLY A 4 -6.90 -0.01 40.51
CA GLY A 4 -5.59 0.04 41.14
C GLY A 4 -4.48 0.02 40.09
N ALA A 5 -3.40 0.78 40.31
CA ALA A 5 -2.33 1.00 39.33
C ALA A 5 -1.81 -0.30 38.69
N GLY A 6 -1.72 -1.40 39.46
CA GLY A 6 -1.33 -2.71 38.94
C GLY A 6 -2.31 -3.29 37.91
N LYS A 7 -3.62 -3.08 38.05
CA LYS A 7 -4.63 -3.52 37.08
C LYS A 7 -4.56 -2.70 35.79
N VAL A 8 -4.29 -1.39 35.90
CA VAL A 8 -4.10 -0.51 34.73
C VAL A 8 -2.84 -0.91 33.95
N VAL A 9 -1.74 -1.15 34.65
CA VAL A 9 -0.48 -1.59 34.02
C VAL A 9 -0.65 -2.93 33.29
N VAL A 10 -1.32 -3.90 33.91
CA VAL A 10 -1.59 -5.20 33.26
C VAL A 10 -2.50 -5.03 32.03
N ILE A 11 -3.54 -4.20 32.10
CA ILE A 11 -4.43 -3.95 30.95
C ILE A 11 -3.66 -3.28 29.80
N VAL A 12 -2.82 -2.29 30.08
CA VAL A 12 -2.01 -1.60 29.07
C VAL A 12 -1.02 -2.57 28.43
N LEU A 13 -0.33 -3.39 29.22
CA LEU A 13 0.61 -4.40 28.70
C LEU A 13 -0.10 -5.43 27.83
N VAL A 14 -1.28 -5.92 28.23
CA VAL A 14 -2.07 -6.86 27.42
C VAL A 14 -2.52 -6.20 26.11
N MET A 15 -2.94 -4.94 26.12
CA MET A 15 -3.32 -4.24 24.88
C MET A 15 -2.14 -4.07 23.91
N VAL A 16 -0.94 -3.76 24.40
CA VAL A 16 0.27 -3.64 23.59
C VAL A 16 0.64 -4.97 22.93
N VAL A 17 0.66 -6.07 23.70
CA VAL A 17 1.00 -7.40 23.17
C VAL A 17 -0.03 -7.89 22.15
N VAL A 18 -1.32 -7.56 22.34
CA VAL A 18 -2.38 -7.92 21.39
C VAL A 18 -2.30 -7.10 20.09
N TRP A 19 -1.82 -5.85 20.15
CA TRP A 19 -1.57 -5.07 18.93
C TRP A 19 -0.44 -5.65 18.08
N GLU A 20 0.64 -6.14 18.72
CA GLU A 20 1.76 -6.76 17.99
C GLU A 20 1.36 -8.09 17.34
N ALA A 21 0.48 -8.87 17.98
CA ALA A 21 -0.06 -10.11 17.43
C ALA A 21 -1.01 -9.90 16.22
N ALA A 22 -1.54 -8.69 16.02
CA ALA A 22 -2.44 -8.38 14.91
C ALA A 22 -1.72 -7.86 13.66
N THR A 23 -0.43 -7.55 13.73
CA THR A 23 0.36 -6.98 12.62
C THR A 23 1.46 -7.92 12.14
N THR A 24 1.15 -9.21 11.97
CA THR A 24 2.05 -10.17 11.30
C THR A 24 2.06 -10.01 9.78
N ASN A 25 1.21 -9.13 9.24
CA ASN A 25 1.24 -8.71 7.85
C ASN A 25 1.99 -7.37 7.82
N GLY A 26 3.10 -7.30 7.08
CA GLY A 26 3.84 -6.04 6.88
C GLY A 26 2.92 -4.91 6.40
N LEU A 27 3.44 -3.68 6.39
CA LEU A 27 2.69 -2.50 5.94
C LEU A 27 2.06 -2.79 4.56
N SER A 28 0.74 -2.87 4.51
CA SER A 28 0.00 -3.11 3.26
C SER A 28 -0.77 -1.85 2.86
N ILE A 29 -0.66 -1.48 1.59
CA ILE A 29 -1.33 -0.31 1.03
C ILE A 29 -2.27 -0.80 -0.05
N CYS A 30 -3.58 -0.59 0.13
CA CYS A 30 -4.59 -1.03 -0.84
C CYS A 30 -4.44 -2.51 -1.22
N ASN A 31 -4.20 -3.36 -0.21
CA ASN A 31 -3.97 -4.80 -0.35
C ASN A 31 -2.70 -5.20 -1.14
N LEU A 32 -1.79 -4.26 -1.40
CA LEU A 32 -0.42 -4.55 -1.81
C LEU A 32 0.48 -4.71 -0.59
N GLN A 33 1.27 -5.76 -0.58
CA GLN A 33 2.30 -5.95 0.45
C GLN A 33 3.52 -5.07 0.16
N GLU A 34 4.39 -4.89 1.15
CA GLU A 34 5.61 -4.11 0.98
C GLU A 34 6.46 -4.62 -0.20
N GLN A 35 6.57 -5.94 -0.39
CA GLN A 35 7.31 -6.48 -1.54
C GLN A 35 6.66 -6.16 -2.89
N ASP A 36 5.33 -6.09 -2.96
CA ASP A 36 4.63 -5.74 -4.19
C ASP A 36 4.90 -4.26 -4.55
N LEU A 37 4.87 -3.38 -3.54
CA LEU A 37 5.17 -1.96 -3.70
C LEU A 37 6.62 -1.74 -4.15
N LYS A 38 7.58 -2.43 -3.53
CA LYS A 38 9.00 -2.38 -3.92
C LYS A 38 9.22 -2.89 -5.34
N ALA A 39 8.54 -3.97 -5.74
CA ALA A 39 8.61 -4.50 -7.09
C ALA A 39 8.09 -3.50 -8.14
N CYS A 40 7.06 -2.72 -7.78
CA CYS A 40 6.46 -1.72 -8.67
C CYS A 40 7.15 -0.34 -8.63
N GLU A 41 7.86 0.00 -7.56
CA GLU A 41 8.59 1.27 -7.38
C GLU A 41 9.35 1.73 -8.64
N PRO A 42 10.22 0.91 -9.28
CA PRO A 42 11.00 1.37 -10.42
C PRO A 42 10.17 1.76 -11.64
N ALA A 43 8.94 1.24 -11.77
CA ALA A 43 8.04 1.55 -12.87
C ALA A 43 7.19 2.80 -12.64
N VAL A 44 7.02 3.20 -11.38
CA VAL A 44 6.17 4.35 -10.99
C VAL A 44 6.99 5.59 -10.60
N LYS A 45 8.32 5.56 -10.72
CA LYS A 45 9.18 6.70 -10.44
C LYS A 45 8.96 7.86 -11.41
N ALA A 46 9.03 9.09 -10.89
CA ALA A 46 9.01 10.30 -11.71
C ALA A 46 10.23 10.43 -12.62
N THR A 47 11.40 9.95 -12.17
CA THR A 47 12.67 10.09 -12.89
C THR A 47 13.22 8.74 -13.31
N ASN A 48 13.56 8.60 -14.60
CA ASN A 48 14.11 7.37 -15.20
C ASN A 48 13.31 6.09 -14.86
N PRO A 49 12.00 6.04 -15.17
CA PRO A 49 11.20 4.84 -14.92
C PRO A 49 11.73 3.66 -15.75
N SER A 50 11.71 2.48 -15.15
CA SER A 50 12.07 1.21 -15.79
C SER A 50 10.83 0.37 -16.07
N LYS A 51 10.97 -0.66 -16.91
CA LYS A 51 9.87 -1.58 -17.19
C LYS A 51 9.43 -2.30 -15.89
N PRO A 52 8.12 -2.51 -15.66
CA PRO A 52 7.65 -3.29 -14.51
C PRO A 52 8.24 -4.70 -14.53
N SER A 53 8.60 -5.19 -13.34
CA SER A 53 8.96 -6.59 -13.16
C SER A 53 7.75 -7.50 -13.28
N GLN A 54 7.99 -8.79 -13.46
CA GLN A 54 6.91 -9.78 -13.46
C GLN A 54 6.17 -9.80 -12.12
N GLU A 55 6.89 -9.69 -11.01
CA GLU A 55 6.31 -9.63 -9.65
C GLU A 55 5.38 -8.42 -9.48
N CYS A 56 5.79 -7.25 -9.99
CA CYS A 56 4.91 -6.09 -10.01
C CYS A 56 3.65 -6.36 -10.82
N CYS A 57 3.80 -6.89 -12.04
CA CYS A 57 2.65 -7.17 -12.88
C CYS A 57 1.69 -8.22 -12.30
N ASP A 58 2.22 -9.23 -11.61
CA ASP A 58 1.38 -10.19 -10.90
C ASP A 58 0.61 -9.51 -9.76
N ALA A 59 1.22 -8.55 -9.06
CA ALA A 59 0.53 -7.75 -8.05
C ALA A 59 -0.59 -6.89 -8.65
N ILE A 60 -0.32 -6.18 -9.76
CA ILE A 60 -1.33 -5.37 -10.46
C ILE A 60 -2.49 -6.24 -10.95
N LYS A 61 -2.21 -7.44 -11.48
CA LYS A 61 -3.24 -8.38 -11.94
C LYS A 61 -4.12 -8.94 -10.83
N ARG A 62 -3.60 -9.02 -9.59
CA ARG A 62 -4.36 -9.46 -8.41
C ARG A 62 -5.26 -8.37 -7.84
N MET A 63 -5.10 -7.12 -8.24
CA MET A 63 -5.90 -6.02 -7.71
C MET A 63 -7.38 -6.19 -8.02
N SER A 64 -8.19 -5.98 -7.00
CA SER A 64 -9.63 -5.84 -7.12
C SER A 64 -10.04 -4.39 -7.41
N PRO A 65 -11.27 -4.13 -7.89
CA PRO A 65 -11.77 -2.76 -8.07
C PRO A 65 -11.72 -1.90 -6.79
N LYS A 66 -11.76 -2.51 -5.60
CA LYS A 66 -11.60 -1.81 -4.32
C LYS A 66 -10.17 -1.31 -4.08
N ASP A 67 -9.18 -2.11 -4.48
CA ASP A 67 -7.76 -1.78 -4.34
C ASP A 67 -7.40 -0.61 -5.25
N ILE A 68 -7.92 -0.62 -6.47
CA ILE A 68 -7.77 0.51 -7.40
C ILE A 68 -8.42 1.78 -6.89
N ARG A 69 -9.65 1.71 -6.36
CA ARG A 69 -10.29 2.87 -5.74
C ARG A 69 -9.48 3.41 -4.56
N CYS A 70 -8.90 2.54 -3.76
CA CYS A 70 -7.99 2.91 -2.68
C CYS A 70 -6.73 3.63 -3.21
N LEU A 71 -6.12 3.16 -4.30
CA LEU A 71 -4.97 3.82 -4.93
C LEU A 71 -5.36 5.16 -5.58
N CYS A 72 -6.55 5.27 -6.18
CA CYS A 72 -7.10 6.54 -6.65
C CYS A 72 -7.20 7.58 -5.51
N ASP A 73 -7.54 7.14 -4.29
CA ASP A 73 -7.58 8.00 -3.11
C ASP A 73 -6.20 8.58 -2.77
N TYR A 74 -5.11 7.85 -3.02
CA TYR A 74 -3.75 8.39 -2.87
C TYR A 74 -3.46 9.46 -3.92
N LYS A 75 -3.78 9.20 -5.19
CA LYS A 75 -3.66 10.19 -6.28
C LYS A 75 -4.46 11.45 -5.98
N ASN A 76 -5.72 11.30 -5.58
CA ASN A 76 -6.68 12.42 -5.52
C ASN A 76 -6.65 13.18 -4.19
N LYS A 77 -6.41 12.50 -3.07
CA LYS A 77 -6.48 13.10 -1.73
C LYS A 77 -5.13 13.21 -1.04
N LYS A 78 -4.12 12.45 -1.48
CA LYS A 78 -2.78 12.43 -0.85
C LYS A 78 -1.64 12.71 -1.85
N PRO A 79 -1.73 13.72 -2.74
CA PRO A 79 -0.69 13.99 -3.73
C PRO A 79 0.67 14.26 -3.07
N SER A 80 0.69 14.96 -1.93
CA SER A 80 1.91 15.26 -1.18
C SER A 80 2.62 14.01 -0.67
N VAL A 81 1.88 12.91 -0.42
CA VAL A 81 2.49 11.63 -0.04
C VAL A 81 3.20 11.03 -1.24
N LEU A 82 2.57 11.05 -2.43
CA LEU A 82 3.17 10.52 -3.67
C LEU A 82 4.43 11.29 -4.05
N GLU A 83 4.41 12.62 -3.92
CA GLU A 83 5.58 13.47 -4.15
C GLU A 83 6.72 13.14 -3.19
N LEU A 84 6.42 12.95 -1.90
CA LEU A 84 7.41 12.62 -0.88
C LEU A 84 8.10 11.27 -1.15
N VAL A 85 7.36 10.29 -1.68
CA VAL A 85 7.92 8.97 -2.02
C VAL A 85 8.41 8.87 -3.48
N GLY A 86 8.36 9.96 -4.24
CA GLY A 86 8.85 10.01 -5.63
C GLY A 86 8.02 9.22 -6.64
N VAL A 87 6.74 9.01 -6.36
CA VAL A 87 5.81 8.30 -7.25
C VAL A 87 5.14 9.28 -8.20
N ASP A 88 5.21 8.98 -9.49
CA ASP A 88 4.47 9.68 -10.54
C ASP A 88 3.08 9.02 -10.74
N PRO A 89 1.99 9.76 -10.50
CA PRO A 89 0.64 9.20 -10.59
C PRO A 89 0.26 8.83 -12.03
N THR A 90 0.83 9.48 -13.05
CA THR A 90 0.57 9.17 -14.45
C THR A 90 1.17 7.81 -14.80
N ARG A 91 2.43 7.57 -14.40
CA ARG A 91 3.10 6.28 -14.57
C ARG A 91 2.39 5.15 -13.84
N ALA A 92 1.92 5.41 -12.61
CA ALA A 92 1.15 4.44 -11.86
C ALA A 92 -0.16 4.05 -12.57
N MET A 93 -0.79 4.97 -13.31
CA MET A 93 -1.99 4.68 -14.10
C MET A 93 -1.70 3.93 -15.42
N GLU A 94 -0.47 3.98 -15.93
CA GLU A 94 -0.06 3.23 -17.12
C GLU A 94 0.25 1.76 -16.83
N LEU A 95 0.58 1.42 -15.57
CA LEU A 95 0.94 0.07 -15.13
C LEU A 95 -0.02 -1.05 -15.57
N PRO A 96 -1.35 -0.93 -15.42
CA PRO A 96 -2.29 -1.96 -15.87
C PRO A 96 -2.13 -2.29 -17.35
N SER A 97 -1.91 -1.27 -18.18
CA SER A 97 -1.71 -1.44 -19.62
C SER A 97 -0.36 -2.10 -19.90
N LEU A 98 0.71 -1.65 -19.23
CA LEU A 98 2.06 -2.23 -19.37
C LEU A 98 2.14 -3.69 -18.89
N CYS A 99 1.28 -4.07 -17.95
CA CYS A 99 1.20 -5.42 -17.41
C CYS A 99 0.13 -6.28 -18.08
N GLU A 100 -0.60 -5.76 -19.08
CA GLU A 100 -1.71 -6.47 -19.74
C GLU A 100 -2.75 -6.98 -18.73
N ALA A 101 -2.98 -6.21 -17.67
CA ALA A 101 -3.95 -6.53 -16.65
C ALA A 101 -5.36 -6.23 -17.17
N PRO A 102 -6.38 -7.07 -16.86
CA PRO A 102 -7.76 -6.88 -17.31
C PRO A 102 -8.47 -5.69 -16.64
N VAL A 103 -7.72 -4.85 -15.92
CA VAL A 103 -8.25 -3.87 -15.00
C VAL A 103 -8.06 -2.45 -15.55
N GLN A 104 -9.14 -1.66 -15.53
CA GLN A 104 -9.11 -0.27 -15.96
C GLN A 104 -8.95 0.64 -14.74
N VAL A 105 -7.89 1.45 -14.73
CA VAL A 105 -7.67 2.47 -13.70
C VAL A 105 -8.28 3.77 -14.19
N ASN A 106 -9.51 4.06 -13.75
CA ASN A 106 -10.20 5.31 -14.03
C ASN A 106 -10.27 6.14 -12.73
N CYS A 107 -9.19 6.88 -12.50
CA CYS A 107 -9.02 7.93 -11.51
C CYS A 107 -8.58 9.20 -12.26
#